data_AF-A0A419NCS7-F1
#
_entry.id   AF-A0A419NCS7-F1
#
_cell.length_a   1.000
_cell.length_b   1.000
_cell.length_c   1.000
_cell.angle_alpha   90.00
_cell.angle_beta   90.00
_cell.angle_gamma   90.00
#
_symmetry.space_group_name_H-M   'P 1'
#
loop_
_entity.id
_entity.type
_entity.pdbx_description
1 polymer ?
#
loop_
_entity_poly.entity_id
_entity_poly.type
_entity_poly.pdbx_seq_one_letter_code
_entity_poly.pdbx_strand_id
1 'polypeptide(L)'
;MTEQSVSVSAQALLIALLTRQISAWQTLFCPPRGKEHVCPKISATFYNKILEPMWWCCRGPKPVTMLEKDSIYWLCVLAQEPTPVAFELWILSVKFRYQKLTGNLLTAEAEKFLLICFMDFAAINKMYISQGHENWKS
;
A
#
# COMPACT_ATOMS: atom_id res chain seq x y z
N MET A 1 -3.50 12.83 23.93
CA MET A 1 -3.15 11.95 22.81
C MET A 1 -3.37 12.74 21.54
N THR A 2 -2.31 13.15 20.87
CA THR A 2 -2.40 13.90 19.61
C THR A 2 -2.90 12.96 18.52
N GLU A 3 -4.07 13.23 17.96
CA GLU A 3 -4.50 12.65 16.69
C GLU A 3 -3.42 12.96 15.66
N GLN A 4 -2.67 11.95 15.22
CA GLN A 4 -1.75 12.12 14.10
C GLN A 4 -2.61 12.39 12.87
N SER A 5 -2.57 13.62 12.37
CA SER A 5 -3.19 13.99 11.10
C SER A 5 -2.64 13.08 10.01
N VAL A 6 -3.53 12.41 9.29
CA VAL A 6 -3.21 11.47 8.22
C VAL A 6 -2.50 12.24 7.10
N SER A 7 -1.39 11.71 6.59
CA SER A 7 -0.61 12.37 5.54
C SER A 7 -1.47 12.64 4.29
N VAL A 8 -1.13 13.68 3.53
CA VAL A 8 -1.80 14.02 2.27
C VAL A 8 -1.73 12.84 1.28
N SER A 9 -0.61 12.12 1.26
CA SER A 9 -0.41 10.93 0.43
C SER A 9 -1.33 9.77 0.84
N ALA A 10 -1.53 9.54 2.14
CA ALA A 10 -2.45 8.53 2.65
C ALA A 10 -3.91 8.90 2.35
N GLN A 11 -4.30 10.17 2.49
CA GLN A 11 -5.66 10.61 2.13
C GLN A 11 -5.93 10.42 0.64
N ALA A 12 -4.97 10.79 -0.22
CA ALA A 12 -5.09 10.58 -1.66
C ALA A 12 -5.12 9.09 -2.03
N LEU A 13 -4.32 8.25 -1.37
CA LEU A 13 -4.37 6.80 -1.55
C LEU A 13 -5.74 6.24 -1.15
N LEU A 14 -6.30 6.67 -0.01
CA LEU A 14 -7.64 6.27 0.42
C LEU A 14 -8.70 6.67 -0.61
N ILE A 15 -8.69 7.92 -1.08
CA ILE A 15 -9.60 8.38 -2.13
C ILE A 15 -9.45 7.54 -3.39
N ALA A 16 -8.21 7.27 -3.81
CA ALA A 16 -7.93 6.44 -4.96
C ALA A 16 -8.51 5.03 -4.78
N LEU A 17 -8.31 4.39 -3.62
CA LEU A 17 -8.83 3.05 -3.32
C LEU A 17 -10.37 3.00 -3.29
N LEU A 18 -11.02 4.04 -2.74
CA LEU A 18 -12.49 4.12 -2.67
C LEU A 18 -13.12 4.39 -4.04
N THR A 19 -12.51 5.25 -4.84
CA THR A 19 -13.02 5.66 -6.15
C THR A 19 -12.54 4.76 -7.30
N ARG A 20 -11.55 3.90 -7.03
CA ARG A 20 -10.78 3.15 -8.04
C ARG A 20 -10.10 4.06 -9.07
N GLN A 21 -9.88 5.33 -8.74
CA GLN A 21 -9.23 6.31 -9.60
C GLN A 21 -7.83 6.64 -9.07
N ILE A 22 -6.82 6.10 -9.74
CA ILE A 22 -5.42 6.24 -9.32
C ILE A 22 -4.85 7.67 -9.45
N SER A 23 -5.44 8.50 -10.32
CA SER A 23 -4.90 9.80 -10.73
C SER A 23 -4.57 10.73 -9.56
N ALA A 24 -5.49 10.86 -8.58
CA ALA A 24 -5.31 11.73 -7.42
C ALA A 24 -4.13 11.33 -6.52
N TRP A 25 -3.85 10.03 -6.43
CA TRP A 25 -2.71 9.51 -5.70
C TRP A 25 -1.42 9.61 -6.52
N GLN A 26 -1.48 9.31 -7.82
CA GLN A 26 -0.34 9.40 -8.73
C GLN A 26 0.26 10.81 -8.84
N THR A 27 -0.56 11.85 -8.79
CA THR A 27 -0.08 13.25 -8.86
C THR A 27 0.81 13.65 -7.68
N LEU A 28 0.78 12.90 -6.58
CA LEU A 28 1.64 13.15 -5.41
C LEU A 28 3.01 12.50 -5.53
N PHE A 29 3.21 11.62 -6.51
CA PHE A 29 4.48 10.94 -6.75
C PHE A 29 5.09 11.44 -8.06
N CYS A 30 5.65 12.65 -8.01
CA CYS A 30 6.46 13.17 -9.11
C CYS A 30 7.85 12.50 -9.08
N PRO A 31 8.31 11.85 -10.17
CA PRO A 31 9.68 11.37 -10.23
C PRO A 31 10.68 12.54 -10.28
N PRO A 32 11.94 12.31 -9.84
CA PRO A 32 13.01 13.25 -10.11
C PRO A 32 13.14 13.50 -11.63
N ARG A 33 13.46 14.74 -12.01
CA ARG A 33 13.59 15.21 -13.40
C ARG A 33 14.33 14.17 -14.26
N GLY A 34 13.74 13.80 -15.40
CA GLY A 34 14.33 12.84 -16.35
C GLY A 34 13.86 11.39 -16.23
N LYS A 35 13.04 11.03 -15.23
CA LYS A 35 12.39 9.70 -15.11
C LYS A 35 10.84 9.75 -15.23
N GLU A 36 10.33 10.82 -15.84
CA GLU A 36 8.91 11.18 -15.92
C GLU A 36 8.04 10.12 -16.62
N HIS A 37 8.58 9.38 -17.58
CA HIS A 37 7.82 8.36 -18.31
C HIS A 37 7.72 7.00 -17.60
N VAL A 38 8.59 6.74 -16.62
CA VAL A 38 8.70 5.45 -15.95
C VAL A 38 7.80 5.40 -14.71
N CYS A 39 7.68 6.52 -14.01
CA CYS A 39 6.93 6.61 -12.75
C CYS A 39 5.42 6.34 -12.88
N PRO A 40 4.71 6.83 -13.92
CA PRO A 40 3.28 6.53 -14.09
C PRO A 40 3.02 5.04 -14.29
N LYS A 41 3.88 4.32 -15.02
CA LYS A 41 3.73 2.88 -15.25
C LYS A 41 4.02 2.06 -13.99
N ILE A 42 5.06 2.41 -13.24
CA ILE A 42 5.39 1.74 -11.98
C ILE A 42 4.29 1.96 -10.95
N SER A 43 3.85 3.21 -10.75
CA SER A 43 2.79 3.55 -9.80
C SER A 43 1.45 2.90 -10.19
N ALA A 44 1.10 2.88 -11.48
CA ALA A 44 -0.11 2.19 -11.97
C ALA A 44 -0.06 0.69 -11.71
N THR A 45 1.07 0.05 -12.01
CA THR A 45 1.25 -1.38 -11.75
C THR A 45 1.17 -1.67 -10.25
N PHE A 46 1.86 -0.86 -9.45
CA PHE A 46 1.92 -1.05 -8.01
C PHE A 46 0.54 -0.90 -7.36
N TYR A 47 -0.22 0.13 -7.75
CA TYR A 47 -1.58 0.32 -7.30
C TYR A 47 -2.49 -0.85 -7.71
N ASN A 48 -2.60 -1.15 -9.00
CA ASN A 48 -3.57 -2.12 -9.53
C ASN A 48 -3.26 -3.57 -9.13
N LYS A 49 -1.98 -3.90 -8.88
CA LYS A 49 -1.54 -5.29 -8.65
C LYS A 49 -1.17 -5.59 -7.20
N ILE A 50 -0.98 -4.56 -6.37
CA ILE A 50 -0.55 -4.74 -4.99
C ILE A 50 -1.48 -3.97 -4.04
N LEU A 51 -1.51 -2.63 -4.10
CA LEU A 51 -2.23 -1.82 -3.10
C LEU A 51 -3.75 -2.02 -3.13
N GLU A 52 -4.37 -1.99 -4.31
CA GLU A 52 -5.81 -2.21 -4.44
C GLU A 52 -6.20 -3.64 -4.04
N PRO A 53 -5.55 -4.71 -4.53
CA PRO A 53 -5.82 -6.07 -4.05
C PRO A 53 -5.65 -6.23 -2.54
N MET A 54 -4.62 -5.61 -1.96
CA MET A 54 -4.43 -5.60 -0.50
C MET A 54 -5.60 -4.94 0.23
N TRP A 55 -6.05 -3.77 -0.24
CA TRP A 55 -7.17 -3.04 0.34
C TRP A 55 -8.44 -3.89 0.43
N TRP A 56 -8.76 -4.61 -0.65
CA TRP A 56 -9.92 -5.50 -0.68
C TRP A 56 -9.70 -6.78 0.12
N CYS A 57 -8.47 -7.31 0.12
CA CYS A 57 -8.13 -8.54 0.84
C CYS A 57 -8.36 -8.42 2.36
N CYS A 58 -8.05 -7.28 2.97
CA CYS A 58 -8.30 -7.08 4.40
C CYS A 58 -9.74 -6.67 4.75
N ARG A 59 -10.65 -6.59 3.77
CA ARG A 59 -12.06 -6.18 3.94
C ARG A 59 -13.09 -7.21 3.48
N GLY A 60 -12.66 -8.23 2.75
CA GLY A 60 -13.47 -9.41 2.42
C GLY A 60 -13.45 -10.47 3.54
N PRO A 61 -14.24 -11.54 3.41
CA PRO A 61 -14.16 -12.69 4.30
C PRO A 61 -12.74 -13.28 4.29
N LYS A 62 -12.19 -13.56 5.48
CA LYS A 62 -10.82 -14.08 5.60
C LYS A 62 -10.72 -15.44 4.89
N PRO A 63 -9.77 -15.64 3.97
CA PRO A 63 -9.58 -16.93 3.32
C PRO A 63 -9.26 -18.00 4.37
N VAL A 64 -9.91 -19.16 4.26
CA VAL A 64 -9.84 -20.27 5.22
C VAL A 64 -8.49 -21.02 5.13
N THR A 65 -7.76 -20.86 4.02
CA THR A 65 -6.49 -21.55 3.76
C THR A 65 -5.27 -20.64 3.94
N MET A 66 -4.16 -21.30 4.32
CA MET A 66 -2.93 -20.77 4.91
C MET A 66 -2.38 -19.44 4.37
N LEU A 67 -1.82 -18.67 5.30
CA LEU A 67 -0.91 -17.54 5.08
C LEU A 67 0.34 -17.99 4.30
N GLU A 68 0.33 -17.87 2.98
CA GLU A 68 1.58 -17.94 2.20
C GLU A 68 2.38 -16.64 2.44
N LYS A 69 3.69 -16.75 2.70
CA LYS A 69 4.57 -15.61 3.01
C LYS A 69 4.69 -14.58 1.89
N ASP A 70 4.31 -14.93 0.67
CA ASP A 70 4.25 -14.04 -0.48
C ASP A 70 2.83 -13.58 -0.79
N SER A 71 1.81 -14.05 -0.06
CA SER A 71 0.40 -13.69 -0.29
C SER A 71 0.12 -12.22 -0.03
N ILE A 72 -0.88 -11.68 -0.74
CA ILE A 72 -1.40 -10.32 -0.53
C ILE A 72 -1.90 -10.14 0.92
N TYR A 73 -2.44 -11.20 1.53
CA TYR A 73 -2.89 -11.18 2.91
C TYR A 73 -1.74 -10.96 3.89
N TRP A 74 -0.60 -11.64 3.69
CA TRP A 74 0.59 -11.43 4.52
C TRP A 74 1.12 -9.99 4.45
N LEU A 75 1.11 -9.41 3.24
CA LEU A 75 1.46 -8.00 3.03
C LEU A 75 0.57 -7.05 3.86
N CYS A 76 -0.73 -7.36 3.99
CA CYS A 76 -1.64 -6.61 4.86
C CYS A 76 -1.28 -6.76 6.34
N VAL A 77 -0.91 -7.97 6.78
CA VAL A 77 -0.50 -8.23 8.18
C VAL A 77 0.74 -7.40 8.54
N LEU A 78 1.74 -7.34 7.67
CA LEU A 78 2.92 -6.50 7.89
C LEU A 78 2.55 -5.03 8.12
N ALA A 79 1.61 -4.50 7.33
CA ALA A 79 1.19 -3.10 7.45
C ALA A 79 0.29 -2.81 8.66
N GLN A 80 -0.27 -3.83 9.32
CA GLN A 80 -1.03 -3.65 10.57
C GLN A 80 -0.11 -3.44 11.78
N GLU A 81 1.10 -3.99 11.73
CA GLU A 81 2.13 -3.87 12.77
C GLU A 81 3.41 -3.26 12.18
N PRO A 82 3.42 -1.93 11.94
CA PRO A 82 4.52 -1.25 11.27
C PRO A 82 5.78 -1.18 12.15
N THR A 83 6.61 -2.21 12.05
CA THR A 83 7.94 -2.30 12.68
C THR A 83 9.05 -2.14 11.65
N PRO A 84 10.30 -1.83 12.05
CA PRO A 84 11.45 -1.81 11.14
C PRO A 84 11.59 -3.09 10.31
N VAL A 85 11.43 -4.26 10.95
CA VAL A 85 11.49 -5.56 10.29
C VAL A 85 10.31 -5.74 9.32
N ALA A 86 9.12 -5.27 9.67
CA ALA A 86 7.96 -5.33 8.77
C ALA A 86 8.18 -4.48 7.50
N PHE A 87 8.84 -3.32 7.60
CA PHE A 87 9.21 -2.52 6.43
C PHE A 87 10.17 -3.26 5.50
N GLU A 88 11.20 -3.92 6.06
CA GLU A 88 12.17 -4.68 5.26
C GLU A 88 11.50 -5.84 4.53
N LEU A 89 10.71 -6.63 5.26
CA LEU A 89 9.94 -7.75 4.69
C LEU A 89 8.95 -7.27 3.63
N TRP A 90 8.31 -6.12 3.85
CA TRP A 90 7.42 -5.49 2.88
C TRP A 90 8.15 -5.15 1.59
N ILE A 91 9.28 -4.41 1.67
CA ILE A 91 10.04 -3.98 0.50
C ILE A 91 10.49 -5.20 -0.31
N LEU A 92 11.04 -6.22 0.35
CA LEU A 92 11.49 -7.45 -0.31
C LEU A 92 10.33 -8.18 -1.01
N SER A 93 9.21 -8.35 -0.31
CA SER A 93 8.05 -9.07 -0.82
C SER A 93 7.40 -8.34 -1.99
N VAL A 94 7.30 -7.01 -1.90
CA VAL A 94 6.77 -6.16 -2.98
C VAL A 94 7.68 -6.20 -4.20
N LYS A 95 9.00 -6.08 -4.02
CA LYS A 95 9.97 -6.14 -5.13
C LYS A 95 9.88 -7.48 -5.85
N PHE A 96 9.86 -8.58 -5.09
CA PHE A 96 9.72 -9.93 -5.63
C PHE A 96 8.40 -10.08 -6.41
N ARG A 97 7.28 -9.65 -5.83
CA ARG A 97 5.96 -9.70 -6.47
C ARG A 97 5.91 -8.85 -7.74
N TYR A 98 6.46 -7.64 -7.71
CA TYR A 98 6.52 -6.76 -8.88
C TYR A 98 7.32 -7.40 -10.02
N GLN A 99 8.47 -8.00 -9.72
CA GLN A 99 9.29 -8.73 -10.68
C GLN A 99 8.53 -9.91 -11.27
N LYS A 100 7.87 -10.72 -10.44
CA LYS A 100 7.06 -11.87 -10.89
C LYS A 100 5.92 -11.44 -11.82
N LEU A 101 5.31 -10.29 -11.58
CA LEU A 101 4.17 -9.79 -12.36
C LEU A 101 4.55 -9.07 -13.65
N THR A 102 5.72 -8.44 -13.70
CA THR A 102 6.10 -7.55 -14.82
C THR A 102 7.34 -7.99 -15.58
N GLY A 103 8.13 -8.92 -15.02
CA GLY A 103 9.47 -9.26 -15.50
C GLY A 103 10.53 -8.20 -15.19
N ASN A 104 10.16 -7.05 -14.62
CA ASN A 104 11.08 -5.92 -14.39
C ASN A 104 11.53 -5.84 -12.92
N LEU A 105 12.77 -5.41 -12.71
CA LEU A 105 13.30 -5.13 -11.38
C LEU A 105 12.97 -3.70 -10.97
N LEU A 106 12.53 -3.51 -9.72
CA LEU A 106 12.46 -2.19 -9.11
C LEU A 106 13.85 -1.77 -8.63
N THR A 107 14.24 -0.54 -8.96
CA THR A 107 15.54 0.00 -8.56
C THR A 107 15.56 0.38 -7.08
N ALA A 108 16.74 0.67 -6.53
CA ALA A 108 16.89 1.10 -5.14
C ALA A 108 16.16 2.42 -4.86
N GLU A 109 16.05 3.31 -5.85
CA GLU A 109 15.30 4.56 -5.72
C GLU A 109 13.79 4.34 -5.48
N ALA A 110 13.26 3.18 -5.88
CA ALA A 110 11.88 2.83 -5.60
C ALA A 110 11.64 2.47 -4.12
N GLU A 111 12.67 2.16 -3.33
CA GLU A 111 12.48 1.77 -1.91
C GLU A 111 11.84 2.89 -1.08
N LYS A 112 12.24 4.15 -1.31
CA LYS A 112 11.62 5.30 -0.65
C LYS A 112 10.13 5.41 -0.98
N PHE A 113 9.77 5.17 -2.25
CA PHE A 113 8.39 5.13 -2.68
C PHE A 113 7.62 3.98 -2.02
N LEU A 114 8.20 2.78 -1.98
CA LEU A 114 7.58 1.62 -1.35
C LEU A 114 7.37 1.81 0.16
N LEU A 115 8.29 2.51 0.83
CA LEU A 115 8.17 2.87 2.24
C LEU A 115 7.02 3.83 2.48
N ILE A 116 6.88 4.87 1.64
CA ILE A 116 5.74 5.81 1.73
C ILE A 116 4.44 5.03 1.55
N CYS A 117 4.36 4.14 0.56
CA CYS A 117 3.17 3.33 0.32
C CYS A 117 2.80 2.45 1.52
N PHE A 118 3.80 1.86 2.19
CA PHE A 118 3.58 1.07 3.39
C PHE A 118 3.00 1.92 4.52
N MET A 119 3.62 3.08 4.77
CA MET A 119 3.19 4.00 5.83
C MET A 119 1.79 4.54 5.57
N ASP A 120 1.49 4.90 4.31
CA ASP A 120 0.18 5.35 3.90
C ASP A 120 -0.86 4.25 4.12
N PHE A 121 -0.58 3.02 3.69
CA PHE A 121 -1.51 1.89 3.86
C PHE A 121 -1.74 1.56 5.35
N ALA A 122 -0.68 1.60 6.17
CA ALA A 122 -0.77 1.41 7.62
C ALA A 122 -1.65 2.49 8.28
N ALA A 123 -1.47 3.76 7.90
CA ALA A 123 -2.27 4.87 8.39
C ALA A 123 -3.75 4.71 8.04
N ILE A 124 -4.07 4.38 6.78
CA ILE A 124 -5.45 4.22 6.33
C ILE A 124 -6.11 3.01 7.01
N ASN A 125 -5.38 1.89 7.18
CA ASN A 125 -5.91 0.75 7.92
C ASN A 125 -6.23 1.10 9.37
N LYS A 126 -5.36 1.86 10.04
CA LYS A 126 -5.62 2.33 11.41
C LYS A 126 -6.88 3.19 11.48
N MET A 127 -7.05 4.15 10.55
CA MET A 127 -8.26 4.98 10.46
C MET A 127 -9.52 4.15 10.26
N TYR A 128 -9.47 3.20 9.33
CA TYR A 128 -10.63 2.38 8.99
C TYR A 128 -11.06 1.51 10.17
N ILE A 129 -10.09 0.91 10.88
CA ILE A 129 -10.36 0.10 12.08
C ILE A 129 -10.90 0.98 13.22
N SER A 130 -10.33 2.17 13.44
CA SER A 130 -10.80 3.07 14.51
C SER A 130 -12.23 3.55 14.26
N GLN A 131 -12.58 3.90 13.01
CA GLN A 131 -13.94 4.31 12.65
C GLN A 131 -14.93 3.13 12.64
N GLY A 132 -14.48 1.93 12.26
CA GLY A 132 -15.31 0.71 12.30
C GLY A 132 -15.65 0.26 13.72
N HIS A 133 -14.78 0.54 14.70
CA HIS A 133 -15.00 0.20 16.11
C HIS A 133 -16.02 1.13 16.80
N GLU A 134 -16.20 2.35 16.32
CA GLU A 134 -17.20 3.30 16.86
C GLU A 134 -18.62 2.94 16.41
N ASN A 135 -18.79 2.43 15.18
CA ASN A 135 -20.09 2.04 14.64
C ASN A 135 -20.66 0.72 15.21
N TRP A 136 -19.88 -0.04 15.98
CA TRP A 136 -20.35 -1.28 16.63
C TRP A 136 -20.77 -1.11 18.10
N LYS A 137 -20.66 0.12 18.64
CA LYS A 137 -21.04 0.47 20.02
C LYS A 137 -22.30 1.34 20.11
N SER A 138 -23.01 1.53 19.00
CA SER A 138 -24.33 2.21 18.97
C SER A 138 -25.47 1.21 18.90
#